data_AF-A0A9P6JIP3-F1
#
_entry.id   AF-A0A9P6JIP3-F1
#
_cell.length_a   1.000
_cell.length_b   1.000
_cell.length_c   1.000
_cell.angle_alpha   90.00
_cell.angle_beta   90.00
_cell.angle_gamma   90.00
#
_symmetry.space_group_name_H-M   'P 1'
#
loop_
_entity.id
_entity.type
_entity.pdbx_description
1 polymer ?
#
loop_
_entity_poly.entity_id
_entity_poly.type
_entity_poly.pdbx_seq_one_letter_code
_entity_poly.pdbx_strand_id
1 'polypeptide(L)' 'RERIFTGPYGKLYVWKMGSDKCRLFLKDTELLVATFHRKHLGILSKARAASVEIFPQGQHMVDDIVTTFIYMERLR' A
#
# COMPACT_ATOMS: atom_id res chain seq x y z
N ARG A 1 7.28 6.78 8.13
CA ARG A 1 8.38 7.04 7.15
C ARG A 1 7.78 7.04 5.76
N GLU A 2 8.17 7.98 4.91
CA GLU A 2 7.69 8.06 3.53
C GLU A 2 8.73 7.55 2.54
N ARG A 3 8.25 6.87 1.49
CA ARG A 3 9.06 6.39 0.36
C ARG A 3 8.34 6.75 -0.92
N ILE A 4 9.08 7.29 -1.88
CA ILE A 4 8.53 7.80 -3.14
C ILE A 4 9.09 6.97 -4.28
N PHE A 5 8.27 6.64 -5.26
CA PHE A 5 8.71 6.05 -6.52
C PHE A 5 7.94 6.63 -7.70
N THR A 6 8.52 6.48 -8.89
CA THR A 6 7.89 6.84 -10.15
C THR A 6 7.18 5.61 -10.69
N GLY A 7 5.86 5.68 -10.81
CA GLY A 7 5.03 4.63 -11.39
C GLY A 7 4.75 4.87 -12.88
N PRO A 8 3.78 4.15 -13.45
CA PRO A 8 3.38 4.32 -14.84
C PRO A 8 3.04 5.77 -15.20
N TYR A 9 3.30 6.13 -16.46
CA TYR A 9 3.05 7.48 -17.00
C TYR A 9 3.83 8.60 -16.29
N GLY A 10 4.94 8.27 -15.61
CA GLY A 10 5.77 9.24 -14.91
C GLY A 10 5.16 9.81 -13.64
N LYS A 11 4.04 9.24 -13.17
CA LYS A 11 3.34 9.70 -11.96
C LYS A 11 4.13 9.33 -10.71
N LEU A 12 4.17 10.22 -9.74
CA LEU A 12 4.83 9.97 -8.46
C LEU A 12 3.84 9.38 -7.46
N TYR A 13 4.28 8.33 -6.75
CA TYR A 13 3.50 7.69 -5.70
C TYR A 13 4.27 7.67 -4.39
N VAL A 14 3.54 7.73 -3.28
CA VAL A 14 4.11 7.81 -1.92
C VAL A 14 3.58 6.66 -1.06
N TRP A 15 4.50 5.80 -0.62
CA TRP A 15 4.27 4.86 0.46
C TRP A 15 4.43 5.58 1.80
N LYS A 16 3.32 5.73 2.54
CA LYS A 16 3.29 6.20 3.93
C LYS A 16 3.30 4.98 4.86
N MET A 17 4.45 4.69 5.48
CA MET A 17 4.65 3.56 6.40
C MET A 17 4.49 4.00 7.86
N GLY A 18 3.57 3.37 8.60
CA GLY A 18 3.37 3.51 10.05
C GLY A 18 3.98 2.34 10.83
N SER A 19 3.52 2.06 12.04
CA SER A 19 3.90 0.85 12.82
C SER A 19 3.04 -0.37 12.45
N ASP A 20 1.78 -0.13 12.06
CA ASP A 20 0.78 -1.16 11.74
C ASP A 20 0.11 -0.96 10.36
N LYS A 21 0.26 0.22 9.76
CA LYS A 21 -0.28 0.57 8.43
C LYS A 21 0.83 0.75 7.41
N CYS A 22 0.55 0.40 6.17
CA CYS A 22 1.35 0.77 5.00
C CYS A 22 0.36 1.17 3.90
N ARG A 23 0.41 2.41 3.42
CA ARG A 23 -0.56 2.96 2.47
C ARG A 23 0.15 3.61 1.30
N LEU A 24 -0.37 3.41 0.11
CA LEU A 24 0.12 4.02 -1.12
C LEU A 24 -0.82 5.12 -1.57
N PHE A 25 -0.27 6.28 -1.88
CA PHE A 25 -1.00 7.44 -2.37
C PHE A 25 -0.42 7.92 -3.70
N LEU A 26 -1.28 8.45 -4.58
CA LEU A 26 -0.82 9.28 -5.69
C LEU A 26 -0.34 10.62 -5.11
N LYS A 27 0.89 11.03 -5.42
CA LYS A 27 1.55 12.17 -4.75
C LYS A 27 0.81 13.49 -4.95
N ASP A 28 0.33 13.74 -6.17
CA ASP A 28 -0.21 15.05 -6.55
C ASP A 28 -1.60 15.31 -5.97
N THR A 29 -2.41 14.25 -5.84
CA THR A 29 -3.82 14.36 -5.42
C THR A 29 -4.09 13.76 -4.04
N GLU A 30 -3.09 13.13 -3.42
CA GLU A 30 -3.21 12.31 -2.21
C GLU A 30 -4.32 11.23 -2.29
N LEU A 31 -4.70 10.80 -3.50
CA LEU A 31 -5.68 9.73 -3.67
C LEU A 31 -5.09 8.40 -3.18
N LEU A 32 -5.86 7.66 -2.39
CA LEU A 32 -5.48 6.35 -1.89
C LEU A 32 -5.49 5.32 -3.02
N VAL A 33 -4.36 4.66 -3.23
CA VAL A 33 -4.13 3.70 -4.32
C VAL A 33 -4.10 2.27 -3.78
N ALA A 34 -3.48 2.07 -2.63
CA ALA A 34 -3.46 0.77 -1.95
C ALA A 34 -3.32 0.91 -0.43
N THR A 35 -3.83 -0.07 0.32
CA THR A 35 -3.64 -0.16 1.78
C THR A 35 -3.31 -1.58 2.21
N PHE A 36 -2.32 -1.70 3.07
CA PHE A 36 -2.01 -2.95 3.76
C PHE A 36 -2.89 -3.12 4.99
N HIS A 37 -3.39 -4.33 5.12
CA HIS A 37 -4.20 -4.81 6.21
C HIS A 37 -3.46 -5.93 6.94
N ARG A 38 -3.09 -5.67 8.19
CA ARG A 38 -2.46 -6.69 9.03
C ARG A 38 -3.43 -7.82 9.37
N LYS A 39 -2.90 -9.04 9.44
CA LYS A 39 -3.56 -10.20 10.05
C LYS A 39 -4.11 -9.85 11.43
N HIS A 40 -5.30 -10.32 11.75
CA HIS A 40 -5.77 -10.40 13.13
C HIS A 40 -6.59 -11.67 13.38
N LEU A 41 -6.46 -12.19 14.60
CA LEU A 41 -7.05 -13.47 15.03
C LEU A 41 -8.55 -13.38 15.37
N GLY A 42 -9.10 -12.18 15.36
CA GLY A 42 -10.52 -11.96 15.54
C GLY A 42 -11.01 -11.99 16.98
N ILE A 43 -10.18 -11.54 17.92
CA ILE A 43 -10.55 -11.40 19.35
C ILE A 43 -11.63 -10.31 19.53
N LEU A 44 -11.54 -9.22 18.77
CA LEU A 44 -12.47 -8.07 18.84
C LEU A 44 -13.27 -7.85 17.54
N SER A 45 -13.00 -8.62 16.47
CA SER A 45 -13.61 -8.47 15.15
C SER A 45 -13.51 -9.78 14.36
N LYS A 46 -14.04 -9.88 13.14
CA LYS A 46 -13.90 -11.10 12.34
C LYS A 46 -12.43 -11.38 12.01
N ALA A 47 -11.93 -12.58 12.26
CA ALA A 47 -10.56 -12.96 11.90
C ALA A 47 -10.30 -12.75 10.38
N ARG A 48 -9.11 -12.29 10.02
CA ARG A 48 -8.69 -12.17 8.62
C ARG A 48 -7.19 -12.36 8.42
N ALA A 49 -6.85 -12.92 7.26
CA ALA A 49 -5.48 -12.96 6.78
C ALA A 49 -4.95 -11.54 6.48
N ALA A 50 -3.63 -11.41 6.42
CA ALA A 50 -3.02 -10.17 5.94
C ALA A 50 -3.33 -10.00 4.45
N SER A 51 -3.62 -8.78 4.01
CA SER A 51 -3.94 -8.50 2.61
C SER A 51 -3.50 -7.10 2.20
N VAL A 52 -3.24 -6.92 0.91
CA VAL A 52 -3.13 -5.59 0.29
C VAL A 52 -4.41 -5.35 -0.50
N GLU A 53 -5.15 -4.32 -0.11
CA GLU A 53 -6.31 -3.85 -0.85
C GLU A 53 -5.85 -2.80 -1.87
N ILE A 54 -6.21 -3.00 -3.14
CA ILE A 54 -5.88 -2.09 -4.24
C ILE A 54 -7.18 -1.42 -4.69
N PHE A 55 -7.21 -0.09 -4.68
CA PHE A 55 -8.36 0.69 -5.10
C PHE A 55 -8.38 0.83 -6.63
N PRO A 56 -9.51 1.25 -7.25
CA PRO A 56 -9.62 1.37 -8.71
C PRO A 56 -8.48 2.17 -9.35
N GLN A 57 -7.99 3.20 -8.67
CA GLN A 57 -6.88 4.06 -9.10
C GLN A 57 -5.55 3.30 -9.24
N GLY A 58 -5.37 2.15 -8.58
CA GLY A 58 -4.17 1.32 -8.62
C GLY A 58 -4.29 0.08 -9.51
N GLN A 59 -5.47 -0.23 -10.05
CA GLN A 59 -5.68 -1.48 -10.82
C GLN A 59 -4.83 -1.57 -12.09
N HIS A 60 -4.42 -0.43 -12.66
CA HIS A 60 -3.57 -0.39 -13.85
C HIS A 60 -2.08 -0.68 -13.57
N MET A 61 -1.70 -0.86 -12.30
CA MET A 61 -0.29 -0.97 -11.86
C MET A 61 -0.10 -1.98 -10.72
N VAL A 62 -0.88 -3.08 -10.75
CA VAL A 62 -0.89 -4.09 -9.67
C VAL A 62 0.51 -4.66 -9.40
N ASP A 63 1.28 -4.95 -10.44
CA ASP A 63 2.63 -5.52 -10.30
C ASP A 63 3.59 -4.56 -9.60
N ASP A 64 3.55 -3.26 -9.95
CA ASP A 64 4.33 -2.21 -9.29
C ASP A 64 3.95 -2.09 -7.80
N ILE A 65 2.64 -2.12 -7.49
CA ILE A 65 2.14 -2.03 -6.13
C ILE A 65 2.64 -3.22 -5.31
N VAL A 66 2.48 -4.45 -5.80
CA VAL A 66 2.89 -5.66 -5.07
C VAL A 66 4.40 -5.70 -4.87
N THR A 67 5.17 -5.42 -5.92
CA THR A 67 6.64 -5.44 -5.88
C THR A 67 7.17 -4.41 -4.90
N THR A 68 6.71 -3.16 -5.00
CA THR A 68 7.15 -2.09 -4.10
C THR A 68 6.66 -2.30 -2.68
N PHE A 69 5.46 -2.84 -2.47
CA PHE A 69 4.94 -3.20 -1.15
C PHE A 69 5.84 -4.25 -0.46
N ILE A 70 6.22 -5.31 -1.16
CA ILE A 70 7.12 -6.34 -0.61
C ILE A 70 8.44 -5.69 -0.18
N TYR A 71 8.99 -4.78 -1.00
CA TYR A 71 10.19 -4.05 -0.64
C TYR A 71 9.98 -3.14 0.59
N MET A 72 8.84 -2.44 0.70
CA MET A 72 8.51 -1.63 1.87
C MET A 72 8.43 -2.46 3.15
N GLU A 73 7.77 -3.61 3.11
CA GLU A 73 7.65 -4.50 4.28
C GLU A 73 8.99 -5.14 4.66
N ARG A 74 9.91 -5.34 3.70
CA ARG A 74 11.29 -5.78 4.00
C ARG A 74 12.15 -4.70 4.67
N LEU A 75 11.84 -3.42 4.43
CA LEU A 75 12.56 -2.28 5.02
C LEU A 75 12.04 -1.84 6.39
N ARG A 76 10.94 -2.45 6.86
CA ARG A 76 10.26 -2.14 8.11
C ARG A 76 10.91 -2.85 9.28
#